data_AF-A0AAP9IRB4-F1
#
_entry.id   AF-A0AAP9IRB4-F1
#
_cell.length_a   1.000
_cell.length_b   1.000
_cell.length_c   1.000
_cell.angle_alpha   90.00
_cell.angle_beta   90.00
_cell.angle_gamma   90.00
#
_symmetry.space_group_name_H-M   'P 1'
#
loop_
_entity.id
_entity.type
_entity.pdbx_description
1 polymer ?
#
loop_
_entity_poly.entity_id
_entity_poly.type
_entity_poly.pdbx_seq_one_letter_code
_entity_poly.pdbx_strand_id
1 'polypeptide(L)'
;MKKALACLSLILFISGCDAGGNESVNGGSETAVAMFKSAMSEGDHPPFTFKGLVFKPDQQNSSKAISGWVCGDGTMKRDDKTFEFKVRGHVIKTENISYVGDIAALLDNTEMVKHDTLYNKHCKE
;
A
#
# COMPACT_ATOMS: atom_id res chain seq x y z
N MET A 1 49.65 -21.58 -42.12
CA MET A 1 48.79 -22.62 -41.49
C MET A 1 49.12 -22.60 -40.00
N LYS A 2 48.24 -22.44 -39.01
CA LYS A 2 46.85 -22.88 -38.82
C LYS A 2 46.05 -21.79 -38.08
N LYS A 3 44.74 -21.76 -38.33
CA LYS A 3 43.72 -20.93 -37.66
C LYS A 3 43.28 -21.60 -36.35
N ALA A 4 42.93 -20.78 -35.36
CA ALA A 4 41.90 -21.00 -34.34
C ALA A 4 41.59 -19.59 -33.80
N LEU A 5 40.49 -18.91 -34.12
CA LEU A 5 39.08 -19.20 -33.81
C LEU A 5 38.86 -19.66 -32.37
N ALA A 6 38.49 -18.73 -31.50
CA ALA A 6 37.27 -18.81 -30.71
C ALA A 6 37.06 -17.50 -29.94
N CYS A 7 35.99 -16.80 -30.30
CA CYS A 7 35.29 -15.85 -29.44
C CYS A 7 34.90 -16.54 -28.13
N LEU A 8 35.08 -15.87 -27.00
CA LEU A 8 33.97 -15.70 -26.07
C LEU A 8 34.32 -14.53 -25.13
N SER A 9 33.75 -13.37 -25.44
CA SER A 9 33.71 -12.23 -24.53
C SER A 9 32.99 -12.69 -23.27
N LEU A 10 33.73 -12.87 -22.18
CA LEU A 10 33.16 -13.18 -20.88
C LEU A 10 32.45 -11.92 -20.38
N ILE A 11 31.14 -11.95 -20.56
CA ILE A 11 30.18 -11.00 -20.06
C ILE A 11 30.30 -10.96 -18.53
N LEU A 12 30.90 -9.90 -17.98
CA LEU A 12 30.72 -9.52 -16.59
C LEU A 12 29.38 -8.78 -16.48
N PHE A 13 28.29 -9.55 -16.40
CA PHE A 13 27.04 -8.98 -15.88
C PHE A 13 27.22 -8.82 -14.38
N ILE A 14 27.39 -7.56 -14.00
CA ILE A 14 27.11 -7.06 -12.67
C ILE A 14 25.60 -7.20 -12.49
N SER A 15 25.17 -8.30 -11.89
CA SER A 15 23.95 -8.30 -11.11
C SER A 15 24.28 -9.14 -9.90
N GLY A 16 24.55 -8.46 -8.79
CA GLY A 16 24.36 -9.06 -7.49
C GLY A 16 22.96 -9.65 -7.50
N CYS A 17 22.88 -10.97 -7.59
CA CYS A 17 21.74 -11.72 -7.10
C CYS A 17 21.69 -11.45 -5.60
N ASP A 18 21.10 -10.32 -5.23
CA ASP A 18 20.33 -10.30 -4.01
C ASP A 18 19.22 -11.33 -4.25
N ALA A 19 19.45 -12.54 -3.76
CA ALA A 19 18.41 -13.53 -3.55
C ALA A 19 17.55 -13.05 -2.38
N GLY A 20 17.00 -11.84 -2.50
CA GLY A 20 15.91 -11.32 -1.70
C GLY A 20 14.68 -12.07 -2.15
N GLY A 21 14.55 -13.31 -1.67
CA GLY A 21 13.33 -14.07 -1.79
C GLY A 21 12.18 -13.18 -1.37
N ASN A 22 11.11 -13.24 -2.17
CA ASN A 22 9.75 -12.92 -1.75
C ASN A 22 9.40 -13.76 -0.52
N GLU A 23 10.00 -13.46 0.64
CA GLU A 23 9.36 -13.74 1.90
C GLU A 23 8.14 -12.82 1.91
N SER A 24 7.01 -13.40 1.47
CA SER A 24 5.70 -12.89 1.82
C SER A 24 5.75 -12.58 3.30
N VAL A 25 5.77 -11.29 3.64
CA VAL A 25 5.79 -10.82 5.03
C VAL A 25 4.47 -11.30 5.64
N ASN A 26 4.48 -12.51 6.20
CA ASN A 26 3.32 -13.14 6.81
C ASN A 26 2.86 -12.22 7.95
N GLY A 27 1.74 -11.51 7.76
CA GLY A 27 1.19 -10.54 8.70
C GLY A 27 1.44 -9.05 8.40
N GLY A 28 2.22 -8.70 7.37
CA GLY A 28 2.48 -7.29 7.01
C GLY A 28 1.22 -6.54 6.55
N SER A 29 0.41 -7.20 5.70
CA SER A 29 -0.87 -6.68 5.22
C SER A 29 -1.87 -6.48 6.37
N GLU A 30 -2.03 -7.47 7.24
CA GLU A 30 -2.94 -7.39 8.40
C GLU A 30 -2.52 -6.27 9.36
N THR A 31 -1.22 -6.14 9.61
CA THR A 31 -0.67 -5.04 10.42
C THR A 31 -0.99 -3.70 9.79
N ALA A 32 -0.78 -3.53 8.48
CA ALA A 32 -1.05 -2.27 7.80
C ALA A 32 -2.53 -1.91 7.84
N VAL A 33 -3.42 -2.88 7.58
CA VAL A 33 -4.86 -2.69 7.65
C VAL A 33 -5.31 -2.35 9.08
N ALA A 34 -4.74 -2.99 10.11
CA ALA A 34 -5.05 -2.69 11.50
C ALA A 34 -4.62 -1.26 11.89
N MET A 35 -3.41 -0.86 11.50
CA MET A 35 -2.92 0.51 11.72
C MET A 35 -3.82 1.54 11.03
N PHE A 36 -4.19 1.29 9.77
CA PHE A 36 -5.09 2.16 9.01
C PHE A 36 -6.44 2.32 9.70
N LYS A 37 -7.07 1.21 10.13
CA LYS A 37 -8.36 1.25 10.85
C LYS A 37 -8.26 2.03 12.16
N SER A 38 -7.16 1.87 12.90
CA SER A 38 -6.93 2.61 14.15
C SER A 38 -6.85 4.10 13.88
N ALA A 39 -6.02 4.52 12.92
CA ALA A 39 -5.86 5.94 12.58
C ALA A 39 -7.16 6.56 12.04
N MET A 40 -7.90 5.82 11.22
CA MET A 40 -9.23 6.22 10.74
C MET A 40 -10.32 6.25 11.83
N SER A 41 -10.04 5.75 13.03
CA SER A 41 -10.94 5.81 14.18
C SER A 41 -10.57 6.94 15.15
N GLU A 42 -9.47 7.67 14.88
CA GLU A 42 -9.07 8.83 15.67
C GLU A 42 -9.91 10.05 15.29
N GLY A 43 -10.29 10.85 16.30
CA GLY A 43 -11.07 12.07 16.12
C GLY A 43 -12.54 11.93 16.53
N ASP A 44 -13.29 13.02 16.34
CA ASP A 44 -14.71 13.12 16.72
C ASP A 44 -15.61 12.91 15.49
N HIS A 45 -15.72 11.65 15.07
CA HIS A 45 -16.64 11.24 14.02
C HIS A 45 -17.23 9.85 14.35
N PRO A 46 -18.42 9.50 13.81
CA PRO A 46 -18.94 8.15 13.93
C PRO A 46 -17.98 7.08 13.36
N PRO A 47 -18.04 5.83 13.84
CA PRO A 47 -17.13 4.79 13.37
C PRO A 47 -17.41 4.41 11.91
N PHE A 48 -16.34 4.06 11.20
CA PHE A 48 -16.44 3.48 9.86
C PHE A 48 -16.70 1.96 9.92
N THR A 49 -17.57 1.48 9.04
CA THR A 49 -17.66 0.06 8.67
C THR A 49 -16.93 -0.14 7.36
N PHE A 50 -15.80 -0.85 7.40
CA PHE A 50 -14.95 -1.05 6.23
C PHE A 50 -15.33 -2.28 5.42
N LYS A 51 -15.17 -2.21 4.09
CA LYS A 51 -15.38 -3.32 3.16
C LYS A 51 -14.24 -3.37 2.15
N GLY A 52 -13.70 -4.56 1.91
CA GLY A 52 -12.71 -4.78 0.86
C GLY A 52 -11.41 -3.97 1.04
N LEU A 53 -10.95 -3.79 2.29
CA LEU A 53 -9.63 -3.17 2.50
C LEU A 53 -8.53 -4.08 1.97
N VAL A 54 -7.67 -3.52 1.12
CA VAL A 54 -6.52 -4.18 0.52
C VAL A 54 -5.28 -3.34 0.81
N PHE A 55 -4.21 -4.00 1.27
CA PHE A 55 -2.89 -3.39 1.35
C PHE A 55 -2.14 -3.59 0.04
N LYS A 56 -1.68 -2.48 -0.54
CA LYS A 56 -0.88 -2.41 -1.77
C LYS A 56 0.55 -1.99 -1.39
N PRO A 57 1.50 -2.93 -1.31
CA PRO A 57 2.85 -2.67 -0.81
C PRO A 57 3.65 -1.78 -1.77
N ASP A 58 4.44 -0.85 -1.22
CA ASP A 58 5.49 -0.15 -1.97
C ASP A 58 6.68 -1.10 -2.23
N GLN A 59 7.51 -0.76 -3.22
CA GLN A 59 8.70 -1.55 -3.59
C GLN A 59 9.74 -1.72 -2.46
N GLN A 60 9.69 -0.86 -1.44
CA GLN A 60 10.68 -0.79 -0.35
C GLN A 60 10.32 -1.68 0.85
N ASN A 61 9.28 -2.52 0.75
CA ASN A 61 8.93 -3.45 1.84
C ASN A 61 10.05 -4.45 2.10
N SER A 62 10.22 -4.80 3.37
CA SER A 62 11.12 -5.86 3.81
C SER A 62 10.55 -6.52 5.07
N SER A 63 11.24 -7.52 5.61
CA SER A 63 10.88 -8.12 6.91
C SER A 63 10.92 -7.13 8.08
N LYS A 64 11.58 -5.96 7.92
CA LYS A 64 11.74 -4.93 8.96
C LYS A 64 10.97 -3.64 8.68
N ALA A 65 10.38 -3.51 7.49
CA ALA A 65 9.71 -2.30 7.07
C ALA A 65 8.43 -2.63 6.30
N ILE A 66 7.30 -2.12 6.79
CA ILE A 66 6.02 -2.13 6.10
C ILE A 66 5.79 -0.73 5.53
N SER A 67 5.68 -0.60 4.21
CA SER A 67 5.35 0.66 3.54
C SER A 67 4.32 0.41 2.44
N GLY A 68 3.23 1.15 2.40
CA GLY A 68 2.29 1.00 1.28
C GLY A 68 0.92 1.57 1.56
N TRP A 69 0.03 1.37 0.62
CA TRP A 69 -1.29 2.00 0.64
C TRP A 69 -2.35 1.01 1.07
N VAL A 70 -3.11 1.34 2.11
CA VAL A 70 -4.37 0.66 2.39
C VAL A 70 -5.47 1.38 1.64
N CYS A 71 -6.20 0.64 0.81
CA CYS A 71 -7.26 1.14 -0.05
C CYS A 71 -8.52 0.30 0.15
N GLY A 72 -9.70 0.89 0.00
CA GLY A 72 -10.95 0.14 -0.09
C GLY A 72 -12.17 1.02 0.10
N ASP A 73 -13.24 0.42 0.60
CA ASP A 73 -14.50 1.11 0.84
C ASP A 73 -14.78 1.24 2.35
N GLY A 74 -15.50 2.29 2.71
CA GLY A 74 -16.00 2.50 4.06
C GLY A 74 -17.40 3.07 4.04
N THR A 75 -18.20 2.75 5.04
CA THR A 75 -19.47 3.43 5.29
C THR A 75 -19.47 4.06 6.68
N MET A 76 -20.12 5.20 6.82
CA MET A 76 -20.31 5.88 8.09
C MET A 76 -21.79 6.22 8.23
N LYS A 77 -22.37 5.89 9.39
CA LYS A 77 -23.73 6.28 9.72
C LYS A 77 -23.71 7.52 10.61
N ARG A 78 -24.47 8.54 10.22
CA ARG A 78 -24.75 9.72 11.04
C ARG A 78 -26.24 9.99 11.01
N ASP A 79 -26.86 9.97 12.18
CA ASP A 79 -28.31 10.05 12.35
C ASP A 79 -29.05 8.96 11.54
N ASP A 80 -29.94 9.35 10.64
CA ASP A 80 -30.71 8.48 9.74
C ASP A 80 -30.04 8.22 8.39
N LYS A 81 -28.84 8.78 8.16
CA LYS A 81 -28.12 8.69 6.88
C LYS A 81 -26.91 7.77 6.95
N THR A 82 -26.72 7.01 5.88
CA THR A 82 -25.50 6.24 5.63
C THR A 82 -24.75 6.90 4.49
N PHE A 83 -23.48 7.20 4.73
CA PHE A 83 -22.56 7.76 3.75
C PHE A 83 -21.58 6.67 3.32
N GLU A 84 -21.36 6.55 2.01
CA GLU A 84 -20.39 5.64 1.42
C GLU A 84 -19.13 6.42 1.04
N PHE A 85 -17.97 5.80 1.21
CA PHE A 85 -16.67 6.41 0.98
C PHE A 85 -15.72 5.46 0.29
N LYS A 86 -14.89 6.02 -0.59
CA LYS A 86 -13.61 5.44 -0.95
C LYS A 86 -12.57 5.88 0.06
N VAL A 87 -11.87 4.94 0.67
CA VAL A 87 -10.88 5.23 1.72
C VAL A 87 -9.47 4.88 1.27
N ARG A 88 -8.51 5.70 1.70
CA ARG A 88 -7.08 5.44 1.49
C ARG A 88 -6.23 5.93 2.67
N GLY A 89 -5.07 5.32 2.86
CA GLY A 89 -4.02 5.84 3.75
C GLY A 89 -2.68 5.19 3.44
N HIS A 90 -1.60 5.97 3.56
CA HIS A 90 -0.24 5.47 3.41
C HIS A 90 0.29 5.01 4.77
N VAL A 91 0.55 3.73 4.90
CA VAL A 91 1.06 3.12 6.13
C VAL A 91 2.56 3.01 6.04
N ILE A 92 3.26 3.48 7.09
CA ILE A 92 4.69 3.29 7.28
C ILE A 92 4.92 2.71 8.68
N LYS A 93 5.53 1.52 8.73
CA LYS A 93 5.99 0.89 9.97
C LYS A 93 7.42 0.41 9.84
N THR A 94 8.27 0.84 10.75
CA THR A 94 9.63 0.31 10.97
C THR A 94 9.78 -0.02 12.46
N GLU A 95 10.98 -0.34 12.93
CA GLU A 95 11.25 -0.54 14.36
C GLU A 95 10.97 0.72 15.19
N ASN A 96 11.17 1.91 14.61
CA ASN A 96 11.11 3.20 15.33
C ASN A 96 9.94 4.10 14.91
N ILE A 97 9.25 3.75 13.81
CA ILE A 97 8.20 4.59 13.22
C ILE A 97 6.96 3.72 13.07
N SER A 98 5.81 4.25 13.49
CA SER A 98 4.50 3.65 13.27
C SER A 98 3.53 4.78 12.95
N TYR A 99 3.26 4.99 11.67
CA TYR A 99 2.52 6.15 11.19
C TYR A 99 1.59 5.78 10.03
N VAL A 100 0.45 6.46 9.98
CA VAL A 100 -0.46 6.44 8.82
C VAL A 100 -0.63 7.88 8.35
N GLY A 101 -0.07 8.16 7.18
CA GLY A 101 -0.14 9.45 6.52
C GLY A 101 -1.14 9.44 5.37
N ASP A 102 -1.37 10.61 4.78
CA ASP A 102 -2.22 10.77 3.59
C ASP A 102 -3.55 10.00 3.71
N ILE A 103 -4.17 10.12 4.89
CA ILE A 103 -5.45 9.47 5.18
C ILE A 103 -6.56 10.29 4.54
N ALA A 104 -7.47 9.60 3.84
CA ALA A 104 -8.68 10.22 3.31
C ALA A 104 -9.86 9.24 3.31
N ALA A 105 -11.03 9.78 3.63
CA ALA A 105 -12.33 9.20 3.29
C ALA A 105 -13.02 10.13 2.29
N LEU A 106 -13.12 9.69 1.05
CA LEU A 106 -13.65 10.45 -0.08
C LEU A 106 -15.09 10.00 -0.30
N LEU A 107 -16.07 10.91 -0.21
CA LEU A 107 -17.48 10.55 -0.43
C LEU A 107 -17.65 9.87 -1.79
N ASP A 108 -18.20 8.65 -1.76
CA ASP A 108 -18.40 7.86 -2.96
C ASP A 108 -19.41 8.57 -3.89
N ASN A 109 -19.24 8.40 -5.20
CA ASN A 109 -20.02 9.07 -6.25
C ASN A 109 -19.88 10.61 -6.34
N THR A 110 -18.86 11.20 -5.71
CA THR A 110 -18.54 12.63 -5.87
C THR A 110 -17.35 12.86 -6.81
N GLU A 111 -17.20 14.11 -7.28
CA GLU A 111 -16.02 14.55 -8.03
C GLU A 111 -14.71 14.40 -7.21
N MET A 112 -14.79 14.31 -5.88
CA MET A 112 -13.61 14.11 -5.03
C MET A 112 -12.86 12.83 -5.39
N VAL A 113 -13.58 11.71 -5.53
CA VAL A 113 -12.97 10.41 -5.89
C VAL A 113 -12.37 10.47 -7.30
N LYS A 114 -13.02 11.18 -8.22
CA LYS A 114 -12.54 11.29 -9.61
C LYS A 114 -11.22 12.05 -9.70
N HIS A 115 -11.03 13.07 -8.87
CA HIS A 115 -9.87 13.96 -8.93
C HIS A 115 -8.81 13.71 -7.85
N ASP A 116 -9.06 12.83 -6.89
CA ASP A 116 -8.06 12.49 -5.88
C ASP A 116 -6.88 11.74 -6.51
N THR A 117 -5.75 12.42 -6.63
CA THR A 117 -4.58 11.92 -7.37
C THR A 117 -3.95 10.71 -6.67
N LEU A 118 -3.95 10.70 -5.33
CA LEU A 118 -3.36 9.60 -4.55
C LEU A 118 -4.23 8.34 -4.65
N TYR A 119 -5.55 8.47 -4.54
CA TYR A 119 -6.48 7.38 -4.74
C TYR A 119 -6.41 6.84 -6.17
N ASN A 120 -6.38 7.70 -7.18
CA ASN A 120 -6.27 7.27 -8.57
C ASN A 120 -4.95 6.56 -8.87
N LYS A 121 -3.85 6.98 -8.26
CA LYS A 121 -2.52 6.39 -8.47
C LYS A 121 -2.35 5.06 -7.73
N HIS A 122 -2.85 4.98 -6.50
CA HIS A 122 -2.55 3.86 -5.61
C HIS A 122 -3.73 2.91 -5.44
N CYS A 123 -4.97 3.38 -5.50
CA CYS A 123 -6.16 2.61 -5.14
C CYS A 123 -7.01 2.16 -6.32
N LYS A 124 -7.11 2.92 -7.41
CA LYS A 124 -7.69 2.40 -8.66
C LYS A 124 -6.85 1.23 -9.19
N GLU A 125 -7.54 0.26 -9.78
CA GLU A 125 -6.93 -0.87 -10.49
C GLU A 125 -6.37 -0.43 -11.84
#